data_AF-F2REC5-F1
#
_entry.id   AF-F2REC5-F1
#
_cell.length_a   1.000
_cell.length_b   1.000
_cell.length_c   1.000
_cell.angle_alpha   90.00
_cell.angle_beta   90.00
_cell.angle_gamma   90.00
#
_symmetry.space_group_name_H-M   'P 1'
#
loop_
_entity.id
_entity.type
_entity.pdbx_description
1 polymer ?
#
loop_
_entity_poly.entity_id
_entity_poly.type
_entity_poly.pdbx_seq_one_letter_code
_entity_poly.pdbx_strand_id
1 'polypeptide(L)'
;MPPAAGRRAPSPPGAPRLRNAPAPGALEGAGVSCTPRPSYSPLPLLEIRMLRRLVLASLATAAAGSAGFGPLPPLPLLSAPETLTVTVAESGDPSADGTFELTCDDRPGGNHPAREDACERLGQLAKEGANPFKPVPADQFCTQVYGGPAVAHITGTWQGRTVDARFSRANGCEIDRWENLEPVLPLVRG
;
A
#
# COMPACT_ATOMS: atom_id res chain seq x y z
N MET A 1 -7.71 26.30 63.25
CA MET A 1 -7.48 25.96 61.83
C MET A 1 -8.72 26.35 61.04
N PRO A 2 -8.71 27.45 60.27
CA PRO A 2 -9.81 27.82 59.40
C PRO A 2 -9.77 27.02 58.08
N PRO A 3 -10.91 26.71 57.43
CA PRO A 3 -10.92 26.05 56.14
C PRO A 3 -10.57 27.02 55.00
N ALA A 4 -9.79 26.53 54.05
CA ALA A 4 -9.36 27.28 52.87
C ALA A 4 -10.53 27.56 51.91
N ALA A 5 -10.72 28.83 51.56
CA ALA A 5 -11.68 29.27 50.55
C ALA A 5 -11.25 28.79 49.16
N GLY A 6 -12.12 28.01 48.49
CA GLY A 6 -11.91 27.54 47.13
C GLY A 6 -11.97 28.68 46.12
N ARG A 7 -10.91 28.83 45.30
CA ARG A 7 -10.87 29.81 44.21
C ARG A 7 -11.67 29.27 43.03
N ARG A 8 -12.69 30.00 42.58
CA ARG A 8 -13.40 29.73 41.31
C ARG A 8 -12.47 29.96 40.13
N ALA A 9 -12.45 29.01 39.20
CA ALA A 9 -11.78 29.16 37.91
C ALA A 9 -12.47 30.24 37.06
N PRO A 10 -11.72 31.01 36.25
CA PRO A 10 -12.28 31.98 35.32
C PRO A 10 -12.96 31.25 34.14
N SER A 11 -14.09 31.81 33.69
CA SER A 11 -14.82 31.32 32.51
C SER A 11 -14.01 31.50 31.22
N PRO A 12 -14.12 30.57 30.25
CA PRO A 12 -13.44 30.71 28.96
C PRO A 12 -14.04 31.86 28.13
N PRO A 13 -13.23 32.49 27.24
CA PRO A 13 -13.72 33.52 26.33
C PRO A 13 -14.70 32.92 25.31
N GLY A 14 -15.80 33.65 25.07
CA GLY A 14 -16.84 33.26 24.13
C GLY A 14 -16.34 33.25 22.68
N ALA A 15 -16.73 32.21 21.92
CA ALA A 15 -16.39 32.08 20.51
C ALA A 15 -16.95 33.25 19.67
N PRO A 16 -16.22 33.73 18.65
CA PRO A 16 -16.71 34.76 17.75
C PRO A 16 -17.87 34.23 16.90
N ARG A 17 -18.98 34.99 16.85
CA ARG A 17 -20.08 34.74 15.91
C ARG A 17 -19.61 35.06 14.49
N LEU A 18 -19.41 34.03 13.66
CA LEU A 18 -19.27 34.18 12.22
C LEU A 18 -20.57 34.78 11.66
N ARG A 19 -20.55 36.07 11.32
CA ARG A 19 -21.54 36.67 10.45
C ARG A 19 -21.03 36.59 9.03
N ASN A 20 -21.91 36.19 8.12
CA ASN A 20 -21.76 36.20 6.66
C ASN A 20 -21.02 34.99 6.08
N ALA A 21 -21.73 33.86 5.98
CA ALA A 21 -21.49 32.89 4.93
C ALA A 21 -22.29 33.32 3.69
N PRO A 22 -21.68 33.47 2.50
CA PRO A 22 -22.44 33.65 1.27
C PRO A 22 -23.18 32.35 0.92
N ALA A 23 -24.43 32.49 0.44
CA ALA A 23 -25.23 31.37 -0.02
C ALA A 23 -24.56 30.64 -1.20
N PRO A 24 -24.72 29.30 -1.32
CA PRO A 24 -24.20 28.58 -2.47
C PRO A 24 -24.96 29.01 -3.73
N GLY A 25 -24.26 29.71 -4.62
CA GLY A 25 -24.73 29.97 -5.97
C GLY A 25 -24.80 28.66 -6.75
N ALA A 26 -25.97 28.39 -7.32
CA ALA A 26 -26.16 27.35 -8.31
C ALA A 26 -25.30 27.67 -9.54
N LEU A 27 -24.21 26.91 -9.73
CA LEU A 27 -23.53 26.88 -11.01
C LEU A 27 -24.28 25.89 -11.90
N GLU A 28 -25.16 26.49 -12.70
CA GLU A 28 -25.75 25.93 -13.91
C GLU A 28 -24.71 25.14 -14.72
N GLY A 29 -25.09 23.94 -15.12
CA GLY A 29 -24.23 23.00 -15.81
C GLY A 29 -23.81 23.49 -17.18
N ALA A 30 -22.51 23.74 -17.34
CA ALA A 30 -21.86 23.56 -18.63
C ALA A 30 -21.58 22.05 -18.80
N GLY A 31 -22.49 21.36 -19.49
CA GLY A 31 -22.31 19.98 -19.90
C GLY A 31 -21.08 19.84 -20.79
N VAL A 32 -19.94 19.52 -20.19
CA VAL A 32 -18.79 19.02 -20.92
C VAL A 32 -19.17 17.62 -21.40
N SER A 33 -19.65 17.55 -22.65
CA SER A 33 -19.81 16.28 -23.35
C SER A 33 -18.43 15.68 -23.53
N CYS A 34 -18.06 14.74 -22.64
CA CYS A 34 -16.95 13.84 -22.87
C CYS A 34 -17.28 13.03 -24.12
N THR A 35 -16.69 13.43 -25.25
CA THR A 35 -16.70 12.59 -26.44
C THR A 35 -15.96 11.29 -26.12
N PRO A 36 -16.49 10.12 -26.50
CA PRO A 36 -15.79 8.86 -26.28
C PRO A 36 -14.45 8.87 -27.03
N ARG A 37 -13.38 8.48 -26.32
CA ARG A 37 -12.05 8.27 -26.93
C ARG A 37 -12.20 7.26 -28.09
N PRO A 38 -11.56 7.49 -29.24
CA PRO A 38 -11.53 6.51 -30.31
C PRO A 38 -10.87 5.23 -29.80
N SER A 39 -11.64 4.14 -29.79
CA SER A 39 -11.14 2.78 -29.55
C SER A 39 -10.15 2.42 -30.65
N TYR A 40 -8.86 2.53 -30.36
CA TYR A 40 -7.83 1.92 -31.17
C TYR A 40 -7.83 0.41 -30.91
N SER A 41 -8.43 -0.34 -31.83
CA SER A 41 -8.29 -1.79 -31.88
C SER A 41 -6.82 -2.12 -32.18
N PRO A 42 -6.15 -2.98 -31.40
CA PRO A 42 -4.84 -3.49 -31.78
C PRO A 42 -5.00 -4.38 -33.02
N LEU A 43 -4.23 -4.08 -34.07
CA LEU A 43 -4.12 -4.92 -35.25
C LEU A 43 -3.60 -6.31 -34.85
N PRO A 44 -4.14 -7.41 -35.39
CA PRO A 44 -3.61 -8.74 -35.12
C PRO A 44 -2.22 -8.84 -35.76
N LEU A 45 -1.19 -8.96 -34.92
CA LEU A 45 0.15 -9.33 -35.38
C LEU A 45 0.08 -10.74 -35.96
N LEU A 46 0.41 -10.80 -37.24
CA LEU A 46 0.46 -11.97 -38.08
C LEU A 46 1.33 -13.06 -37.43
N GLU A 47 0.73 -14.24 -37.27
CA GLU A 47 1.37 -15.52 -36.96
C GLU A 47 2.69 -15.72 -37.70
N ILE A 48 3.80 -15.79 -36.97
CA ILE A 48 5.03 -16.42 -37.48
C ILE A 48 5.14 -17.79 -36.80
N ARG A 49 4.40 -18.75 -37.36
CA ARG A 49 4.64 -20.19 -37.15
C ARG A 49 6.03 -20.55 -37.71
N MET A 50 7.08 -20.39 -36.90
CA MET A 50 8.37 -20.97 -37.19
C MET A 50 8.32 -22.48 -36.89
N LEU A 51 7.94 -23.26 -37.90
CA LEU A 51 8.32 -24.66 -37.99
C LEU A 51 9.84 -24.75 -38.19
N ARG A 52 10.57 -25.35 -37.24
CA ARG A 52 11.84 -26.00 -37.58
C ARG A 52 11.91 -27.39 -36.96
N ARG A 53 12.09 -28.34 -37.88
CA ARG A 53 11.96 -29.79 -37.72
C ARG A 53 13.17 -30.39 -37.00
N LEU A 54 12.86 -31.39 -36.17
CA LEU A 54 13.58 -32.62 -35.82
C LEU A 54 15.11 -32.74 -36.02
N VAL A 55 15.80 -33.19 -34.96
CA VAL A 55 16.85 -34.22 -35.04
C VAL A 55 16.69 -35.20 -33.87
N LEU A 56 16.61 -36.49 -34.20
CA LEU A 56 16.66 -37.64 -33.29
C LEU A 56 18.09 -37.91 -32.80
N ALA A 57 18.27 -38.40 -31.57
CA ALA A 57 18.88 -39.72 -31.28
C ALA A 57 19.25 -39.90 -29.79
N SER A 58 18.92 -41.09 -29.32
CA SER A 58 19.02 -41.72 -28.01
C SER A 58 20.42 -41.94 -27.45
N LEU A 59 20.56 -41.95 -26.11
CA LEU A 59 21.31 -43.00 -25.41
C LEU A 59 20.70 -43.25 -24.01
N ALA A 60 20.19 -44.46 -23.83
CA ALA A 60 19.75 -44.99 -22.55
C ALA A 60 20.95 -45.38 -21.71
N THR A 61 20.98 -44.97 -20.44
CA THR A 61 21.88 -45.55 -19.43
C THR A 61 21.02 -45.96 -18.25
N ALA A 62 20.75 -47.25 -18.15
CA ALA A 62 20.12 -47.86 -16.97
C ALA A 62 21.20 -48.05 -15.90
N ALA A 63 21.10 -47.30 -14.81
CA ALA A 63 21.83 -47.59 -13.57
C ALA A 63 20.82 -48.10 -12.53
N ALA A 64 21.01 -49.37 -12.15
CA ALA A 64 20.22 -50.04 -11.14
C ALA A 64 20.59 -49.55 -9.73
N GLY A 65 19.57 -49.45 -8.88
CA GLY A 65 19.67 -49.84 -7.47
C GLY A 65 20.23 -48.82 -6.48
N SER A 66 19.34 -48.04 -5.88
CA SER A 66 19.26 -47.90 -4.42
C SER A 66 17.86 -47.40 -4.07
N ALA A 67 17.27 -47.92 -3.00
CA ALA A 67 16.02 -47.44 -2.43
C ALA A 67 16.25 -46.01 -1.89
N GLY A 68 16.28 -45.04 -2.80
CA GLY A 68 16.32 -43.63 -2.49
C GLY A 68 14.89 -43.15 -2.32
N PHE A 69 14.62 -42.51 -1.19
CA PHE A 69 13.48 -41.61 -1.03
C PHE A 69 13.25 -40.86 -2.34
N GLY A 70 12.10 -41.09 -2.98
CA GLY A 70 11.78 -40.41 -4.23
C GLY A 70 11.96 -38.91 -4.06
N PRO A 71 12.37 -38.16 -5.11
CA PRO A 71 12.46 -36.72 -5.04
C PRO A 71 11.08 -36.21 -4.65
N LEU A 72 10.92 -35.84 -3.37
CA LEU A 72 9.70 -35.20 -2.93
C LEU A 72 9.54 -33.98 -3.85
N PRO A 73 8.36 -33.80 -4.48
CA PRO A 73 8.09 -32.49 -5.07
C PRO A 73 8.34 -31.47 -3.97
N PRO A 74 8.89 -30.27 -4.28
CA PRO A 74 8.96 -29.22 -3.27
C PRO A 74 7.53 -29.01 -2.79
N LEU A 75 7.22 -29.56 -1.62
CA LEU A 75 5.99 -29.24 -0.93
C LEU A 75 6.07 -27.73 -0.76
N PRO A 76 4.99 -26.97 -1.01
CA PRO A 76 4.90 -25.60 -0.52
C PRO A 76 4.91 -25.71 1.01
N LEU A 77 6.09 -25.89 1.59
CA LEU A 77 6.33 -25.99 3.02
C LEU A 77 6.14 -24.58 3.54
N LEU A 78 4.87 -24.25 3.79
CA LEU A 78 4.36 -23.07 4.47
C LEU A 78 5.14 -21.81 4.06
N SER A 79 4.68 -21.14 3.00
CA SER A 79 4.99 -19.72 2.83
C SER A 79 4.79 -19.06 4.20
N ALA A 80 5.85 -18.45 4.75
CA ALA A 80 5.75 -17.79 6.05
C ALA A 80 4.57 -16.80 6.02
N PRO A 81 3.79 -16.71 7.10
CA PRO A 81 2.60 -15.87 7.11
C PRO A 81 2.95 -14.43 6.74
N GLU A 82 2.13 -13.80 5.90
CA GLU A 82 2.30 -12.40 5.54
C GLU A 82 1.83 -11.54 6.71
N THR A 83 2.77 -11.24 7.61
CA THR A 83 2.51 -10.42 8.80
C THR A 83 3.34 -9.16 8.75
N LEU A 84 2.68 -8.02 8.90
CA LEU A 84 3.29 -6.69 8.93
C LEU A 84 2.92 -5.97 10.23
N THR A 85 3.88 -5.24 10.77
CA THR A 85 3.66 -4.23 11.82
C THR A 85 3.81 -2.86 11.18
N VAL A 86 2.73 -2.08 11.21
CA VAL A 86 2.61 -0.73 10.63
C VAL A 86 2.59 0.27 11.78
N THR A 87 3.64 1.07 11.91
CA THR A 87 3.69 2.17 12.88
C THR A 87 3.54 3.49 12.14
N VAL A 88 2.55 4.30 12.52
CA VAL A 88 2.26 5.62 11.93
C VAL A 88 2.35 6.69 13.02
N ALA A 89 2.89 7.85 12.67
CA ALA A 89 2.92 9.01 13.55
C ALA A 89 2.70 10.30 12.76
N GLU A 90 2.16 11.31 13.45
CA GLU A 90 2.01 12.68 12.94
C GLU A 90 1.11 12.76 11.69
N SER A 91 0.16 11.83 11.53
CA SER A 91 -0.81 11.84 10.42
C SER A 91 -1.84 12.97 10.55
N GLY A 92 -2.02 13.52 11.75
CA GLY A 92 -3.10 14.47 12.06
C GLY A 92 -4.44 13.80 12.34
N ASP A 93 -4.53 12.47 12.23
CA ASP A 93 -5.66 11.66 12.66
C ASP A 93 -5.24 10.75 13.83
N PRO A 94 -5.68 11.05 15.06
CA PRO A 94 -5.32 10.24 16.23
C PRO A 94 -5.79 8.78 16.17
N SER A 95 -6.77 8.46 15.32
CA SER A 95 -7.25 7.09 15.13
C SER A 95 -6.38 6.27 14.17
N ALA A 96 -5.57 6.95 13.36
CA ALA A 96 -4.64 6.36 12.41
C ALA A 96 -3.19 6.35 12.90
N ASP A 97 -2.85 7.17 13.91
CA ASP A 97 -1.56 7.14 14.58
C ASP A 97 -1.47 5.96 15.56
N GLY A 98 -0.30 5.34 15.65
CA GLY A 98 -0.05 4.20 16.52
C GLY A 98 0.65 3.03 15.81
N THR A 99 0.70 1.89 16.49
CA THR A 99 1.28 0.65 15.95
C THR A 99 0.18 -0.38 15.76
N PHE A 100 0.10 -0.91 14.54
CA PHE A 100 -0.92 -1.84 14.10
C PHE A 100 -0.30 -3.11 13.55
N GLU A 101 -0.92 -4.24 13.86
CA GLU A 101 -0.64 -5.54 13.26
C GLU A 101 -1.59 -5.77 12.09
N LEU A 102 -1.04 -6.28 10.99
CA LEU A 102 -1.76 -6.67 9.79
C LEU A 102 -1.29 -8.06 9.37
N THR A 103 -2.21 -9.01 9.27
CA THR A 103 -1.93 -10.36 8.76
C THR A 103 -2.76 -10.61 7.50
N CYS A 104 -2.13 -10.98 6.40
CA CYS A 104 -2.74 -11.18 5.09
C CYS A 104 -2.56 -12.61 4.56
N ASP A 105 -2.97 -13.60 5.35
CA ASP A 105 -2.98 -15.02 4.94
C ASP A 105 -4.34 -15.40 4.34
N ASP A 106 -4.90 -16.57 4.69
CA ASP A 106 -6.22 -17.04 4.23
C ASP A 106 -7.34 -16.02 4.51
N ARG A 107 -7.21 -15.23 5.60
CA ARG A 107 -8.14 -14.15 5.96
C ARG A 107 -7.38 -12.96 6.55
N PRO A 108 -7.79 -11.71 6.23
CA PRO A 108 -7.25 -10.52 6.87
C PRO A 108 -7.42 -10.55 8.40
N GLY A 109 -6.38 -10.21 9.13
CA GLY A 109 -6.34 -10.20 10.59
C GLY A 109 -5.49 -9.06 11.17
N GLY A 110 -5.38 -9.05 12.50
CA GLY A 110 -4.70 -7.99 13.24
C GLY A 110 -5.63 -6.83 13.64
N ASN A 111 -5.05 -5.79 14.24
CA ASN A 111 -5.77 -4.62 14.76
C ASN A 111 -5.72 -3.40 13.83
N HIS A 112 -5.19 -3.56 12.61
CA HIS A 112 -5.16 -2.48 11.61
C HIS A 112 -6.58 -1.98 11.28
N PRO A 113 -6.83 -0.65 11.28
CA PRO A 113 -8.17 -0.08 11.16
C PRO A 113 -8.84 -0.41 9.81
N ALA A 114 -8.04 -0.55 8.75
CA ALA A 114 -8.49 -0.92 7.40
C ALA A 114 -7.96 -2.30 6.97
N ARG A 115 -7.88 -3.29 7.88
CA ARG A 115 -7.21 -4.58 7.62
C ARG A 115 -7.68 -5.30 6.34
N GLU A 116 -8.98 -5.31 6.05
CA GLU A 116 -9.52 -5.96 4.85
C GLU A 116 -9.00 -5.29 3.57
N ASP A 117 -9.21 -3.98 3.45
CA ASP A 117 -8.81 -3.20 2.27
C ASP A 117 -7.28 -3.11 2.12
N ALA A 118 -6.55 -3.07 3.25
CA ALA A 118 -5.09 -3.08 3.27
C ALA A 118 -4.53 -4.39 2.69
N CYS A 119 -5.08 -5.54 3.06
CA CYS A 119 -4.69 -6.82 2.47
C CYS A 119 -5.08 -6.93 1.00
N GLU A 120 -6.24 -6.40 0.60
CA GLU A 120 -6.62 -6.33 -0.81
C GLU A 120 -5.60 -5.51 -1.62
N ARG A 121 -5.21 -4.33 -1.12
CA ARG A 121 -4.22 -3.46 -1.78
C ARG A 121 -2.86 -4.14 -1.92
N LEU A 122 -2.35 -4.76 -0.84
CA LEU A 122 -1.09 -5.50 -0.88
C LEU A 122 -1.16 -6.68 -1.87
N GLY A 123 -2.27 -7.40 -1.90
CA GLY A 123 -2.50 -8.48 -2.84
C GLY A 123 -2.57 -8.00 -4.29
N GLN A 124 -3.14 -6.83 -4.55
CA GLN A 124 -3.15 -6.21 -5.88
C GLN A 124 -1.72 -5.84 -6.33
N LEU A 125 -0.97 -5.14 -5.48
CA LEU A 125 0.41 -4.75 -5.78
C LEU A 125 1.30 -5.98 -6.03
N ALA A 126 1.07 -7.08 -5.29
CA ALA A 126 1.75 -8.36 -5.53
C ALA A 126 1.43 -8.93 -6.93
N LYS A 127 0.16 -8.94 -7.33
CA LYS A 127 -0.27 -9.41 -8.68
C LYS A 127 0.30 -8.56 -9.80
N GLU A 128 0.47 -7.26 -9.57
CA GLU A 128 1.11 -6.32 -10.49
C GLU A 128 2.64 -6.48 -10.54
N GLY A 129 3.23 -7.28 -9.64
CA GLY A 129 4.68 -7.44 -9.51
C GLY A 129 5.38 -6.21 -8.92
N ALA A 130 4.62 -5.27 -8.36
CA ALA A 130 5.15 -4.08 -7.71
C ALA A 130 5.74 -4.43 -6.35
N ASN A 131 6.71 -3.64 -5.86
CA ASN A 131 7.15 -3.71 -4.47
C ASN A 131 7.06 -2.31 -3.84
N PRO A 132 6.02 -2.01 -3.04
CA PRO A 132 5.82 -0.69 -2.46
C PRO A 132 6.82 -0.34 -1.34
N PHE A 133 7.52 -1.35 -0.81
CA PHE A 133 8.44 -1.20 0.32
C PHE A 133 9.86 -0.77 -0.11
N LYS A 134 10.14 -0.72 -1.41
CA LYS A 134 11.43 -0.18 -1.88
C LYS A 134 11.50 1.33 -1.61
N PRO A 135 12.65 1.85 -1.15
CA PRO A 135 12.84 3.29 -1.01
C PRO A 135 12.87 3.97 -2.37
N VAL A 136 12.63 5.28 -2.38
CA VAL A 136 12.89 6.11 -3.56
C VAL A 136 14.40 6.08 -3.88
N PRO A 137 14.81 5.84 -5.14
CA PRO A 137 16.22 5.90 -5.52
C PRO A 137 16.83 7.28 -5.23
N ALA A 138 18.07 7.32 -4.76
CA ALA A 138 18.73 8.57 -4.37
C ALA A 138 18.95 9.54 -5.54
N ASP A 139 19.00 9.03 -6.77
CA ASP A 139 19.14 9.77 -8.02
C ASP A 139 17.80 10.10 -8.70
N GLN A 140 16.67 9.71 -8.09
CA GLN A 140 15.35 10.03 -8.61
C GLN A 140 15.07 11.53 -8.52
N PHE A 141 14.69 12.14 -9.64
CA PHE A 141 14.22 13.53 -9.64
C PHE A 141 12.83 13.61 -9.01
N CYS A 142 12.74 14.32 -7.87
CA CYS A 142 11.52 14.48 -7.09
C CYS A 142 11.19 15.96 -6.89
N THR A 143 9.91 16.32 -6.97
CA THR A 143 9.47 17.67 -6.63
C THR A 143 9.71 17.93 -5.14
N GLN A 144 10.07 19.17 -4.79
CA GLN A 144 10.32 19.55 -3.39
C GLN A 144 9.04 20.01 -2.66
N VAL A 145 7.91 19.38 -3.01
CA VAL A 145 6.63 19.66 -2.37
C VAL A 145 6.57 18.89 -1.06
N TYR A 146 6.48 19.62 0.05
CA TYR A 146 6.32 19.05 1.37
C TYR A 146 4.84 18.78 1.66
N GLY A 147 4.48 17.51 1.88
CA GLY A 147 3.10 17.09 2.11
C GLY A 147 2.68 17.12 3.59
N GLY A 148 3.62 17.23 4.52
CA GLY A 148 3.35 17.27 5.95
C GLY A 148 4.26 16.35 6.77
N PRO A 149 4.10 16.35 8.10
CA PRO A 149 5.02 15.66 9.01
C PRO A 149 4.83 14.14 9.07
N ALA A 150 3.73 13.62 8.53
CA ALA A 150 3.38 12.20 8.66
C ALA A 150 4.53 11.27 8.22
N VAL A 151 4.82 10.31 9.09
CA VAL A 151 5.83 9.26 8.88
C VAL A 151 5.24 7.91 9.21
N ALA A 152 5.76 6.87 8.57
CA ALA A 152 5.43 5.50 8.90
C ALA A 152 6.65 4.58 8.82
N HIS A 153 6.64 3.54 9.64
CA HIS A 153 7.61 2.46 9.64
C HIS A 153 6.88 1.12 9.56
N ILE A 154 7.13 0.37 8.50
CA ILE A 154 6.53 -0.93 8.26
C ILE A 154 7.62 -2.00 8.36
N THR A 155 7.39 -3.01 9.20
CA THR A 155 8.28 -4.17 9.34
C THR A 155 7.51 -5.47 9.20
N GLY A 156 8.19 -6.57 8.91
CA GLY A 156 7.59 -7.92 8.92
C GLY A 156 7.94 -8.74 7.68
N THR A 157 6.98 -9.49 7.16
CA THR A 157 7.14 -10.35 5.98
C THR A 157 6.02 -10.11 4.98
N TRP A 158 6.37 -9.94 3.71
CA TRP A 158 5.42 -9.82 2.59
C TRP A 158 5.98 -10.51 1.34
N GLN A 159 5.18 -11.37 0.70
CA GLN A 159 5.59 -12.17 -0.46
C GLN A 159 6.88 -12.96 -0.20
N GLY A 160 7.00 -13.53 1.01
CA GLY A 160 8.19 -14.28 1.46
C GLY A 160 9.45 -13.45 1.68
N ARG A 161 9.38 -12.12 1.63
CA ARG A 161 10.51 -11.20 1.84
C ARG A 161 10.36 -10.46 3.15
N THR A 162 11.48 -10.30 3.87
CA THR A 162 11.54 -9.40 5.02
C THR A 162 11.36 -7.96 4.57
N VAL A 163 10.50 -7.24 5.28
CA VAL A 163 10.21 -5.83 5.09
C VAL A 163 10.79 -5.05 6.27
N ASP A 164 11.52 -3.97 5.97
CA ASP A 164 11.87 -2.87 6.87
C ASP A 164 11.86 -1.60 6.01
N ALA A 165 10.73 -0.91 5.99
CA ALA A 165 10.48 0.20 5.09
C ALA A 165 9.99 1.42 5.84
N ARG A 166 10.61 2.56 5.56
CA ARG A 166 10.18 3.87 6.07
C ARG A 166 9.46 4.64 4.96
N PHE A 167 8.45 5.39 5.38
CA PHE A 167 7.65 6.26 4.54
C PHE A 167 7.60 7.64 5.20
N SER A 168 7.59 8.67 4.36
CA SER A 168 7.44 10.06 4.79
C SER A 168 6.61 10.81 3.76
N ARG A 169 6.24 12.06 4.04
CA ARG A 169 5.63 12.96 3.04
C ARG A 169 6.54 14.15 2.75
N ALA A 170 7.86 13.93 2.73
CA ALA A 170 8.87 14.99 2.68
C ALA A 170 9.07 15.62 1.29
N ASN A 171 8.74 14.90 0.21
CA ASN A 171 8.87 15.35 -1.19
C ASN A 171 7.86 14.61 -2.07
N GLY A 172 7.74 14.99 -3.35
CA GLY A 172 6.74 14.40 -4.25
C GLY A 172 6.83 12.89 -4.43
N CYS A 173 8.03 12.32 -4.54
CA CYS A 173 8.18 10.87 -4.71
C CYS A 173 7.79 10.09 -3.45
N GLU A 174 8.10 10.64 -2.27
CA GLU A 174 7.72 10.03 -0.99
C GLU A 174 6.21 10.14 -0.75
N ILE A 175 5.58 11.24 -1.16
CA ILE A 175 4.12 11.40 -1.17
C ILE A 175 3.48 10.34 -2.10
N ASP A 176 3.96 10.21 -3.33
CA ASP A 176 3.44 9.19 -4.26
C ASP A 176 3.60 7.76 -3.70
N ARG A 177 4.72 7.47 -3.02
CA ARG A 177 4.92 6.18 -2.33
C ARG A 177 3.92 5.95 -1.21
N TRP A 178 3.62 6.99 -0.44
CA TRP A 178 2.62 6.95 0.64
C TRP A 178 1.24 6.64 0.06
N GLU A 179 0.80 7.45 -0.89
CA GLU A 179 -0.53 7.36 -1.52
C GLU A 179 -0.72 6.02 -2.26
N ASN A 180 0.32 5.51 -2.91
CA ASN A 180 0.28 4.20 -3.56
C ASN A 180 0.03 3.05 -2.57
N LEU A 181 0.34 3.23 -1.29
CA LEU A 181 0.16 2.21 -0.25
C LEU A 181 -1.13 2.40 0.56
N GLU A 182 -1.97 3.37 0.23
CA GLU A 182 -3.31 3.49 0.81
C GLU A 182 -4.19 2.29 0.40
N PRO A 183 -4.97 1.70 1.33
CA PRO A 183 -5.22 2.12 2.71
C PRO A 183 -4.39 1.38 3.78
N VAL A 184 -3.25 0.77 3.44
CA VAL A 184 -2.30 0.25 4.46
C VAL A 184 -1.70 1.41 5.24
N LEU A 185 -1.43 2.53 4.57
CA LEU A 185 -1.17 3.80 5.23
C LEU A 185 -2.44 4.65 5.22
N PRO A 186 -2.64 5.53 6.21
CA PRO A 186 -3.85 6.34 6.26
C PRO A 186 -3.86 7.40 5.16
N LEU A 187 -5.07 7.74 4.75
CA LEU A 187 -5.36 8.90 3.93
C LEU A 187 -5.03 10.18 4.71
N VAL A 188 -3.94 10.86 4.34
CA VAL A 188 -3.56 12.13 4.95
C VAL A 188 -3.80 13.25 3.95
N ARG A 189 -4.77 14.12 4.22
CA ARG A 189 -5.01 15.33 3.43
C ARG A 189 -4.20 16.48 4.01
N GLY A 190 -3.20 16.94 3.26
CA GLY A 190 -2.33 18.07 3.59
C GLY A 190 -1.70 18.62 2.33
#